data_AF-A0A060Y2T6-F1
#
_entry.id   AF-A0A060Y2T6-F1
#
_cell.length_a   1.000
_cell.length_b   1.000
_cell.length_c   1.000
_cell.angle_alpha   90.00
_cell.angle_beta   90.00
_cell.angle_gamma   90.00
#
_symmetry.space_group_name_H-M   'P 1'
#
loop_
_entity.id
_entity.type
_entity.pdbx_description
1 polymer ?
#
loop_
_entity_poly.entity_id
_entity_poly.type
_entity_poly.pdbx_seq_one_letter_code
_entity_poly.pdbx_strand_id
1 'polypeptide(L)'
;MTADKDKKRNSSERRKERSRDAARCRRSKETEVFYELANQLPLPDSVSSHLDKASIMRLAISFLRTRKVIGSGCPNSAEAEEDRQMDCMYLKSLEGFVTVVTSDGDMIFLSENVNKLMGLTQVELTGQSIFDFTHPCDHDEIRENLNLKTGPGTKGKAFSTERDFFMRMKCTVTNRGRTVNLKSASWKVLHCTGHLKVYNSCAPHGLCGFKEPPLTCLLMMCEPIPHPSNIDTPLDSKTFLSRHSMDMKFTYCDDR
;
A
#
# COMPACT_ATOMS: atom_id res chain seq x y z
N MET A 1 8.99 -35.40 -56.19
CA MET A 1 9.32 -34.28 -55.28
C MET A 1 8.14 -33.77 -54.45
N THR A 2 6.88 -34.02 -54.84
CA THR A 2 5.66 -33.55 -54.15
C THR A 2 5.31 -34.37 -52.89
N ALA A 3 5.37 -35.70 -52.96
CA ALA A 3 5.01 -36.58 -51.83
C ALA A 3 5.88 -36.40 -50.56
N ASP A 4 7.15 -36.04 -50.71
CA ASP A 4 8.07 -35.82 -49.58
C ASP A 4 7.81 -34.46 -48.88
N LYS A 5 7.37 -33.46 -49.66
CA LYS A 5 6.90 -32.17 -49.11
C LYS A 5 5.62 -32.34 -48.29
N ASP A 6 4.67 -33.16 -48.74
CA ASP A 6 3.42 -33.41 -48.00
C ASP A 6 3.66 -34.21 -46.72
N LYS A 7 4.58 -35.18 -46.73
CA LYS A 7 4.96 -35.95 -45.54
C LYS A 7 5.64 -35.08 -44.48
N LYS A 8 6.54 -34.17 -44.89
CA LYS A 8 7.16 -33.17 -44.00
C LYS A 8 6.13 -32.16 -43.47
N ARG A 9 5.15 -31.75 -44.28
CA ARG A 9 4.07 -30.85 -43.88
C ARG A 9 3.20 -31.47 -42.79
N ASN A 10 2.73 -32.71 -42.97
CA ASN A 10 1.95 -33.45 -41.97
C ASN A 10 2.72 -33.68 -40.65
N SER A 11 4.02 -33.97 -40.72
CA SER A 11 4.88 -34.08 -39.54
C SER A 11 5.00 -32.74 -38.79
N SER A 12 5.19 -31.64 -39.53
CA SER A 12 5.27 -30.29 -38.95
C SER A 12 3.96 -29.86 -38.30
N GLU A 13 2.83 -30.25 -38.88
CA GLU A 13 1.49 -29.92 -38.40
C GLU A 13 1.16 -30.65 -37.10
N ARG A 14 1.45 -31.97 -37.03
CA ARG A 14 1.32 -32.75 -35.78
C ARG A 14 2.24 -32.23 -34.67
N ARG A 15 3.44 -31.74 -35.01
CA ARG A 15 4.35 -31.13 -34.03
C ARG A 15 3.80 -29.80 -33.50
N LYS A 16 3.25 -28.96 -34.37
CA LYS A 16 2.59 -27.70 -34.00
C LYS A 16 1.33 -27.95 -33.17
N GLU A 17 0.55 -28.96 -33.51
CA GLU A 17 -0.65 -29.36 -32.78
C GLU A 17 -0.33 -29.79 -31.34
N ARG A 18 0.65 -30.70 -31.17
CA ARG A 18 1.13 -31.10 -29.83
C ARG A 18 1.62 -29.91 -29.01
N SER A 19 2.38 -29.01 -29.63
CA SER A 19 2.86 -27.80 -28.95
C SER A 19 1.70 -26.88 -28.54
N ARG A 20 0.65 -26.79 -29.35
CA ARG A 20 -0.53 -25.96 -29.08
C ARG A 20 -1.35 -26.53 -27.92
N ASP A 21 -1.55 -27.85 -27.89
CA ASP A 21 -2.28 -28.51 -26.82
C ASP A 21 -1.50 -28.50 -25.51
N ALA A 22 -0.19 -28.72 -25.55
CA ALA A 22 0.69 -28.55 -24.39
C ALA A 22 0.65 -27.11 -23.86
N ALA A 23 0.71 -26.10 -24.73
CA ALA A 23 0.60 -24.70 -24.34
C ALA A 23 -0.79 -24.35 -23.76
N ARG A 24 -1.87 -24.95 -24.29
CA ARG A 24 -3.23 -24.80 -23.74
C ARG A 24 -3.31 -25.42 -22.34
N CYS A 25 -2.86 -26.66 -22.17
CA CYS A 25 -2.83 -27.35 -20.88
C CYS A 25 -2.02 -26.55 -19.84
N ARG A 26 -0.84 -26.05 -20.24
CA ARG A 26 -0.03 -25.16 -19.38
C ARG A 26 -0.80 -23.91 -18.95
N ARG A 27 -1.49 -23.22 -19.87
CA ARG A 27 -2.27 -22.01 -19.55
C ARG A 27 -3.48 -22.31 -18.66
N SER A 28 -4.13 -23.45 -18.84
CA SER A 28 -5.22 -23.91 -17.97
C SER A 28 -4.72 -24.16 -16.55
N LYS A 29 -3.64 -24.94 -16.40
CA LYS A 29 -3.03 -25.21 -15.07
C LYS A 29 -2.50 -23.94 -14.42
N GLU A 30 -1.84 -23.06 -15.18
CA GLU A 30 -1.38 -21.76 -14.69
C GLU A 30 -2.55 -20.94 -14.11
N THR A 31 -3.67 -20.88 -14.83
CA THR A 31 -4.85 -20.12 -14.40
C THR A 31 -5.48 -20.73 -13.15
N GLU A 32 -5.61 -22.05 -13.08
CA GLU A 32 -6.07 -22.77 -11.89
C GLU A 32 -5.21 -22.43 -10.65
N VAL A 33 -3.89 -22.54 -10.78
CA VAL A 33 -2.94 -22.25 -9.68
C VAL A 33 -3.00 -20.78 -9.23
N PHE A 34 -3.22 -19.84 -10.16
CA PHE A 34 -3.40 -18.42 -9.79
C PHE A 34 -4.65 -18.21 -8.93
N TYR A 35 -5.78 -18.83 -9.29
CA TYR A 35 -7.01 -18.69 -8.51
C TYR A 35 -6.98 -19.48 -7.20
N GLU A 36 -6.27 -20.62 -7.16
CA GLU A 36 -5.94 -21.29 -5.89
C GLU A 36 -5.16 -20.35 -4.95
N LEU A 37 -4.16 -19.64 -5.46
CA LEU A 37 -3.40 -18.64 -4.69
C LEU A 37 -4.30 -17.47 -4.25
N ALA A 38 -5.18 -16.98 -5.12
CA ALA A 38 -6.13 -15.92 -4.78
C ALA A 38 -7.02 -16.29 -3.57
N ASN A 39 -7.49 -17.54 -3.52
CA ASN A 39 -8.31 -18.06 -2.43
C ASN A 39 -7.53 -18.24 -1.10
N GLN A 40 -6.20 -18.19 -1.12
CA GLN A 40 -5.36 -18.22 0.09
C GLN A 40 -5.04 -16.82 0.64
N LEU A 41 -5.40 -15.75 -0.08
CA LEU A 41 -5.20 -14.38 0.40
C LEU A 41 -6.19 -14.07 1.54
N PRO A 42 -5.81 -13.21 2.50
CA PRO A 42 -6.68 -12.80 3.61
C PRO A 42 -7.73 -11.77 3.15
N LEU A 43 -8.55 -12.15 2.17
CA LEU A 43 -9.58 -11.32 1.57
C LEU A 43 -10.90 -12.10 1.51
N PRO A 44 -12.06 -11.42 1.56
CA PRO A 44 -13.34 -12.08 1.33
C PRO A 44 -13.42 -12.72 -0.06
N ASP A 45 -14.09 -13.88 -0.16
CA ASP A 45 -14.28 -14.62 -1.42
C ASP A 45 -14.91 -13.78 -2.54
N SER A 46 -15.78 -12.83 -2.17
CA SER A 46 -16.40 -11.89 -3.10
C SER A 46 -15.38 -11.01 -3.83
N VAL A 47 -14.25 -10.73 -3.19
CA VAL A 47 -13.17 -9.92 -3.74
C VAL A 47 -12.13 -10.81 -4.43
N SER A 48 -11.68 -11.88 -3.78
CA SER A 48 -10.61 -12.75 -4.28
C SER A 48 -10.94 -13.42 -5.61
N SER A 49 -12.21 -13.81 -5.81
CA SER A 49 -12.71 -14.45 -7.03
C SER A 49 -12.63 -13.56 -8.29
N HIS A 50 -12.64 -12.24 -8.13
CA HIS A 50 -12.65 -11.27 -9.23
C HIS A 50 -11.27 -10.66 -9.51
N LEU A 51 -10.22 -11.10 -8.80
CA LEU A 51 -8.87 -10.59 -9.00
C LEU A 51 -8.29 -11.01 -10.34
N ASP A 52 -7.55 -10.10 -10.98
CA ASP A 52 -6.70 -10.42 -12.12
C ASP A 52 -5.34 -10.98 -11.66
N LYS A 53 -4.64 -11.68 -12.56
CA LYS A 53 -3.37 -12.36 -12.26
C LYS A 53 -2.30 -11.42 -11.70
N ALA A 54 -2.24 -10.17 -12.17
CA ALA A 54 -1.27 -9.20 -11.69
C ALA A 54 -1.58 -8.76 -10.25
N SER A 55 -2.86 -8.49 -9.93
CA SER A 55 -3.26 -8.16 -8.55
C SER A 55 -3.04 -9.31 -7.58
N ILE A 56 -3.31 -10.56 -7.98
CA ILE A 56 -3.02 -11.74 -7.15
C ILE A 56 -1.54 -11.75 -6.74
N MET A 57 -0.62 -11.52 -7.70
CA MET A 57 0.81 -11.45 -7.40
C MET A 57 1.17 -10.26 -6.51
N ARG A 58 0.65 -9.06 -6.79
CA ARG A 58 0.90 -7.86 -5.97
C ARG A 58 0.50 -8.09 -4.52
N LEU A 59 -0.70 -8.60 -4.31
CA LEU A 59 -1.25 -8.87 -2.98
C LEU A 59 -0.49 -9.98 -2.26
N ALA A 60 -0.15 -11.07 -2.95
CA ALA A 60 0.62 -12.16 -2.36
C ALA A 60 2.03 -11.71 -1.94
N ILE A 61 2.74 -10.98 -2.80
CA ILE A 61 4.07 -10.43 -2.49
C ILE A 61 3.99 -9.46 -1.32
N SER A 62 3.01 -8.55 -1.34
CA SER A 62 2.80 -7.57 -0.28
C SER A 62 2.46 -8.22 1.05
N PHE A 63 1.60 -9.24 1.04
CA PHE A 63 1.25 -10.02 2.23
C PHE A 63 2.48 -10.71 2.85
N LEU A 64 3.31 -11.35 2.03
CA LEU A 64 4.54 -12.00 2.49
C LEU A 64 5.55 -10.99 3.06
N ARG A 65 5.72 -9.83 2.41
CA ARG A 65 6.56 -8.73 2.90
C ARG A 65 6.04 -8.17 4.23
N THR A 66 4.75 -7.92 4.34
CA THR A 66 4.11 -7.44 5.57
C THR A 66 4.25 -8.44 6.71
N ARG A 67 4.07 -9.74 6.45
CA ARG A 67 4.31 -10.79 7.46
C ARG A 67 5.76 -10.84 7.94
N LYS A 68 6.73 -10.58 7.06
CA LYS A 68 8.16 -10.49 7.41
C LYS A 68 8.45 -9.28 8.31
N VAL A 69 7.83 -8.13 8.03
CA VAL A 69 7.88 -6.89 8.83
C VAL A 69 7.27 -7.11 10.23
N ILE A 70 6.14 -7.81 10.33
CA ILE A 70 5.47 -8.07 11.61
C ILE A 70 6.20 -9.16 12.42
N GLY A 71 6.56 -10.28 11.79
CA GLY A 71 7.15 -11.45 12.46
C GLY A 71 8.56 -11.24 13.03
N SER A 72 9.23 -10.17 12.64
CA SER A 72 10.52 -9.74 13.20
C SER A 72 10.38 -8.70 14.32
N GLY A 73 9.16 -8.19 14.56
CA GLY A 73 8.89 -7.07 15.44
C GLY A 73 8.16 -7.39 16.74
N CYS A 74 7.42 -8.51 16.83
CA CYS A 74 6.65 -8.87 18.02
C CYS A 74 7.01 -10.26 18.55
N PRO A 75 7.36 -10.41 19.85
CA PRO A 75 7.22 -11.70 20.51
C PRO A 75 5.73 -12.07 20.55
N ASN A 76 5.40 -13.34 20.30
CA ASN A 76 4.05 -13.86 20.46
C ASN A 76 3.63 -13.72 21.94
N SER A 77 3.11 -12.56 22.35
CA SER A 77 2.30 -12.48 23.55
C SER A 77 0.99 -13.20 23.24
N ALA A 78 0.66 -14.20 24.05
CA ALA A 78 -0.66 -14.81 24.02
C ALA A 78 -1.66 -13.72 24.46
N GLU A 79 -2.26 -13.03 23.49
CA GLU A 79 -3.24 -11.96 23.72
C GLU A 79 -4.53 -12.57 24.30
N ALA A 80 -5.10 -11.89 25.29
CA ALA A 80 -6.32 -12.35 25.96
C ALA A 80 -7.53 -12.16 25.02
N GLU A 81 -8.59 -12.94 25.20
CA GLU A 81 -9.80 -12.85 24.36
C GLU A 81 -10.48 -11.45 24.41
N GLU A 82 -10.27 -10.67 25.49
CA GLU A 82 -10.74 -9.27 25.58
C GLU A 82 -9.98 -8.33 24.62
N ASP A 83 -8.70 -8.58 24.35
CA ASP A 83 -7.90 -7.76 23.41
C ASP A 83 -8.47 -7.88 21.99
N ARG A 84 -8.89 -9.09 21.59
CA ARG A 84 -9.42 -9.39 20.25
C ARG A 84 -10.72 -8.65 19.92
N GLN A 85 -11.55 -8.36 20.91
CA GLN A 85 -12.82 -7.66 20.70
C GLN A 85 -12.61 -6.16 20.55
N MET A 86 -11.55 -5.63 21.16
CA MET A 86 -11.13 -4.23 21.07
C MET A 86 -10.37 -3.93 19.77
N ASP A 87 -9.72 -4.92 19.17
CA ASP A 87 -8.99 -4.78 17.91
C ASP A 87 -9.81 -4.17 16.78
N CYS A 88 -11.07 -4.60 16.64
CA CYS A 88 -11.96 -4.06 15.61
C CYS A 88 -12.38 -2.60 15.87
N MET A 89 -12.27 -2.14 17.11
CA MET A 89 -12.59 -0.77 17.51
C MET A 89 -11.43 0.18 17.23
N TYR A 90 -10.16 -0.26 17.35
CA TYR A 90 -9.00 0.59 17.07
C TYR A 90 -9.09 1.21 15.67
N LEU A 91 -9.37 0.41 14.63
CA LEU A 91 -9.45 0.93 13.27
C LEU A 91 -10.64 1.88 13.03
N LYS A 92 -11.73 1.70 13.79
CA LYS A 92 -12.91 2.57 13.71
C LYS A 92 -12.70 3.90 14.44
N SER A 93 -11.87 3.89 15.48
CA SER A 93 -11.52 5.08 16.27
C SER A 93 -10.45 5.94 15.63
N LEU A 94 -9.68 5.41 14.67
CA LEU A 94 -8.68 6.17 13.93
C LEU A 94 -9.33 7.16 12.97
N GLU A 95 -8.96 8.44 13.07
CA GLU A 95 -9.34 9.51 12.13
C GLU A 95 -8.45 9.58 10.88
N GLY A 96 -7.54 8.60 10.74
CA GLY A 96 -6.68 8.39 9.58
C GLY A 96 -6.62 6.93 9.17
N PHE A 97 -5.73 6.61 8.24
CA PHE A 97 -5.44 5.23 7.84
C PHE A 97 -3.97 4.91 8.06
N VAL A 98 -3.66 3.65 8.31
CA VAL A 98 -2.29 3.16 8.49
C VAL A 98 -1.77 2.64 7.15
N THR A 99 -0.50 2.91 6.85
CA THR A 99 0.18 2.38 5.68
C THR A 99 1.61 1.97 6.01
N VAL A 100 2.11 0.96 5.30
CA VAL A 100 3.49 0.51 5.34
C VAL A 100 4.07 0.62 3.94
N VAL A 101 5.11 1.44 3.81
CA VAL A 101 5.74 1.75 2.52
C VAL A 101 7.20 1.35 2.58
N THR A 102 7.68 0.63 1.58
CA THR A 102 9.10 0.26 1.47
C THR A 102 9.97 1.46 1.11
N SER A 103 11.30 1.36 1.30
CA SER A 103 12.25 2.38 0.83
C SER A 103 12.17 2.66 -0.67
N ASP A 104 11.71 1.68 -1.46
CA ASP A 104 11.53 1.79 -2.91
C ASP A 104 10.21 2.49 -3.29
N GLY A 105 9.32 2.72 -2.31
CA GLY A 105 8.02 3.35 -2.51
C GLY A 105 6.86 2.39 -2.67
N ASP A 106 7.07 1.07 -2.63
CA ASP A 106 5.96 0.10 -2.69
C ASP A 106 5.11 0.15 -1.40
N MET A 107 3.81 0.39 -1.53
CA MET A 107 2.85 0.33 -0.43
C MET A 107 2.46 -1.12 -0.14
N ILE A 108 3.12 -1.78 0.82
CA ILE A 108 2.94 -3.23 1.09
C ILE A 108 1.76 -3.54 2.02
N PHE A 109 1.25 -2.54 2.73
CA PHE A 109 0.05 -2.66 3.54
C PHE A 109 -0.65 -1.30 3.62
N LEU A 110 -1.98 -1.31 3.56
CA LEU A 110 -2.83 -0.20 3.94
C LEU A 110 -3.99 -0.74 4.78
N SER A 111 -4.51 0.04 5.72
CA SER A 111 -5.73 -0.34 6.45
C SER A 111 -6.99 -0.16 5.59
N GLU A 112 -8.02 -0.98 5.84
CA GLU A 112 -9.26 -0.99 5.03
C GLU A 112 -10.02 0.34 5.02
N ASN A 113 -9.90 1.13 6.10
CA ASN A 113 -10.56 2.43 6.25
C ASN A 113 -10.04 3.51 5.27
N VAL A 114 -8.96 3.26 4.53
CA VAL A 114 -8.49 4.13 3.44
C VAL A 114 -9.58 4.39 2.39
N ASN A 115 -10.46 3.41 2.13
CA ASN A 115 -11.57 3.56 1.20
C ASN A 115 -12.55 4.66 1.65
N LYS A 116 -12.85 4.74 2.95
CA LYS A 116 -13.73 5.78 3.49
C LYS A 116 -13.12 7.17 3.37
N LEU A 117 -11.80 7.29 3.53
CA LEU A 117 -11.10 8.57 3.60
C LEU A 117 -10.67 9.13 2.24
N MET A 118 -10.26 8.22 1.33
CA MET A 118 -9.66 8.54 0.03
C MET A 118 -10.49 8.01 -1.16
N GLY A 119 -11.42 7.07 -0.95
CA GLY A 119 -12.27 6.47 -1.98
C GLY A 119 -11.57 5.42 -2.86
N LEU A 120 -10.34 5.07 -2.51
CA LEU A 120 -9.55 4.03 -3.15
C LEU A 120 -9.50 2.82 -2.22
N THR A 121 -9.65 1.62 -2.75
CA THR A 121 -9.67 0.40 -1.95
C THR A 121 -8.24 -0.06 -1.61
N GLN A 122 -8.11 -0.79 -0.50
CA GLN A 122 -6.85 -1.44 -0.11
C GLN A 122 -6.30 -2.33 -1.25
N VAL A 123 -7.19 -3.04 -1.96
CA VAL A 123 -6.84 -3.96 -3.07
C VAL A 123 -6.23 -3.21 -4.27
N GLU A 124 -6.74 -2.02 -4.57
CA GLU A 124 -6.20 -1.18 -5.64
C GLU A 124 -4.81 -0.64 -5.30
N LEU A 125 -4.59 -0.29 -4.03
CA LEU A 125 -3.37 0.38 -3.55
C LEU A 125 -2.24 -0.58 -3.18
N THR A 126 -2.55 -1.74 -2.59
CA THR A 126 -1.54 -2.65 -2.04
C THR A 126 -0.63 -3.21 -3.12
N GLY A 127 0.67 -3.09 -2.93
CA GLY A 127 1.72 -3.48 -3.86
C GLY A 127 1.96 -2.51 -5.02
N GLN A 128 1.34 -1.31 -4.99
CA GLN A 128 1.64 -0.24 -5.95
C GLN A 128 2.65 0.74 -5.39
N SER A 129 3.29 1.49 -6.29
CA SER A 129 4.14 2.61 -5.93
C SER A 129 3.33 3.76 -5.35
N ILE A 130 3.76 4.30 -4.21
CA ILE A 130 3.16 5.50 -3.60
C ILE A 130 3.18 6.69 -4.56
N PHE A 131 4.20 6.77 -5.43
CA PHE A 131 4.40 7.86 -6.38
C PHE A 131 3.32 7.91 -7.48
N ASP A 132 2.62 6.79 -7.73
CA ASP A 132 1.49 6.76 -8.68
C ASP A 132 0.23 7.44 -8.11
N PHE A 133 0.17 7.58 -6.78
CA PHE A 133 -0.97 8.12 -6.05
C PHE A 133 -0.70 9.45 -5.36
N THR A 134 0.55 9.90 -5.31
CA THR A 134 0.93 11.20 -4.73
C THR A 134 1.24 12.26 -5.77
N HIS A 135 1.12 13.53 -5.38
CA HIS A 135 1.35 14.65 -6.27
C HIS A 135 2.85 14.74 -6.64
N PRO A 136 3.21 14.95 -7.92
CA PRO A 136 4.61 14.94 -8.37
C PRO A 136 5.54 15.92 -7.64
N CYS A 137 5.04 17.11 -7.28
CA CYS A 137 5.85 18.08 -6.53
C CYS A 137 6.20 17.63 -5.11
N ASP A 138 5.56 16.58 -4.57
CA ASP A 138 5.82 16.05 -3.23
C ASP A 138 6.77 14.85 -3.29
N HIS A 139 7.12 14.36 -4.49
CA HIS A 139 7.87 13.10 -4.66
C HIS A 139 9.27 13.14 -4.05
N ASP A 140 9.95 14.28 -4.12
CA ASP A 140 11.30 14.42 -3.55
C ASP A 140 11.25 14.40 -2.02
N GLU A 141 10.29 15.11 -1.41
CA GLU A 141 10.06 15.09 0.04
C GLU A 141 9.67 13.68 0.53
N ILE A 142 8.77 13.00 -0.18
CA ILE A 142 8.40 11.61 0.13
C ILE A 142 9.64 10.71 0.07
N ARG A 143 10.48 10.84 -0.98
CA ARG A 143 11.69 10.03 -1.13
C ARG A 143 12.70 10.30 -0.03
N GLU A 144 12.84 11.54 0.43
CA GLU A 144 13.67 11.87 1.58
C GLU A 144 13.16 11.21 2.87
N ASN A 145 11.84 11.19 3.07
CA ASN A 145 11.22 10.56 4.25
C ASN A 145 11.30 9.03 4.23
N LEU A 146 11.31 8.39 3.06
CA LEU A 146 11.46 6.93 2.90
C LEU A 146 12.91 6.44 3.11
N ASN A 147 13.89 7.33 3.00
CA ASN A 147 15.30 6.97 3.13
C ASN A 147 15.81 7.14 4.57
N LEU A 148 16.71 6.24 4.96
CA LEU A 148 17.53 6.43 6.16
C LEU A 148 18.65 7.40 5.79
N LYS A 149 18.64 8.62 6.34
CA LYS A 149 19.72 9.60 6.16
C LYS A 149 21.04 9.02 6.71
N THR A 150 21.80 8.35 5.84
CA THR A 150 23.14 7.84 6.15
C THR A 150 24.15 8.89 5.67
N GLY A 151 24.30 9.97 6.43
CA GLY A 151 25.29 10.99 6.11
C GLY A 151 26.72 10.47 6.35
N PRO A 152 27.66 10.63 5.41
CA PRO A 152 29.07 10.32 5.65
C PRO A 152 29.63 11.34 6.65
N GLY A 153 29.75 10.99 7.93
CA GLY A 153 30.47 11.80 8.91
C GLY A 153 29.94 11.82 10.35
N THR A 154 28.80 11.22 10.67
CA THR A 154 28.20 11.32 12.02
C THR A 154 28.23 9.97 12.75
N LYS A 155 29.42 9.55 13.17
CA LYS A 155 29.54 8.52 14.21
C LYS A 155 29.01 9.10 15.53
N GLY A 156 27.80 8.71 15.94
CA GLY A 156 27.35 8.87 17.33
C GLY A 156 26.06 9.64 17.59
N LYS A 157 25.28 10.07 16.58
CA LYS A 157 23.93 10.62 16.82
C LYS A 157 22.89 9.60 16.39
N ALA A 158 22.04 9.15 17.31
CA ALA A 158 20.86 8.34 16.97
C ALA A 158 20.02 9.15 15.97
N PHE A 159 19.98 8.72 14.71
CA PHE A 159 19.12 9.36 13.73
C PHE A 159 17.67 9.12 14.13
N SER A 160 16.87 10.20 14.12
CA SER A 160 15.45 10.05 14.37
C SER A 160 14.85 9.16 13.29
N THR A 161 14.24 8.05 13.72
CA THR A 161 13.42 7.19 12.86
C THR A 161 12.05 7.81 12.63
N GLU A 162 11.65 8.77 13.45
CA GLU A 162 10.38 9.50 13.30
C GLU A 162 10.34 10.27 11.98
N ARG A 163 9.17 10.27 11.39
CA ARG A 163 8.82 11.01 10.19
C ARG A 163 7.54 11.76 10.47
N ASP A 164 7.53 13.04 10.12
CA ASP A 164 6.41 13.95 10.25
C ASP A 164 6.47 14.88 9.04
N PHE A 165 5.56 14.70 8.09
CA PHE A 165 5.53 15.44 6.84
C PHE A 165 4.12 15.49 6.26
N PHE A 166 3.94 16.31 5.24
CA PHE A 166 2.68 16.41 4.51
C PHE A 166 2.85 15.85 3.10
N MET A 167 1.82 15.20 2.57
CA MET A 167 1.78 14.83 1.16
C MET A 167 0.38 14.98 0.59
N ARG A 168 0.29 15.25 -0.71
CA ARG A 168 -0.97 15.21 -1.42
C ARG A 168 -1.16 13.86 -2.07
N MET A 169 -2.29 13.22 -1.79
CA MET A 169 -2.67 11.93 -2.37
C MET A 169 -3.98 12.04 -3.16
N LYS A 170 -4.12 11.24 -4.21
CA LYS A 170 -5.34 11.14 -5.01
C LYS A 170 -6.52 10.69 -4.15
N CYS A 171 -7.60 11.44 -4.21
CA CYS A 171 -8.86 11.17 -3.53
C CYS A 171 -10.00 11.15 -4.55
N THR A 172 -10.71 10.02 -4.61
CA THR A 172 -11.89 9.82 -5.45
C THR A 172 -13.19 10.13 -4.71
N VAL A 173 -13.15 10.47 -3.42
CA VAL A 173 -14.29 11.04 -2.70
C VAL A 173 -14.32 12.55 -2.89
N THR A 174 -15.45 13.07 -3.35
CA THR A 174 -15.70 14.52 -3.45
C THR A 174 -16.14 15.10 -2.11
N ASN A 175 -16.07 16.42 -1.95
CA ASN A 175 -16.57 17.13 -0.74
C ASN A 175 -18.06 16.89 -0.44
N ARG A 176 -18.83 16.37 -1.41
CA ARG A 176 -20.25 16.01 -1.25
C ARG A 176 -20.46 14.51 -1.00
N GLY A 177 -19.40 13.76 -0.73
CA GLY A 177 -19.45 12.31 -0.48
C GLY A 177 -19.70 11.44 -1.71
N ARG A 178 -19.66 12.00 -2.92
CA ARG A 178 -19.79 11.21 -4.17
C ARG A 178 -18.45 10.63 -4.59
N THR A 179 -18.44 9.37 -5.05
CA THR A 179 -17.27 8.71 -5.62
C THR A 179 -17.11 9.06 -7.10
N VAL A 180 -15.90 9.45 -7.49
CA VAL A 180 -15.48 9.70 -8.88
C VAL A 180 -14.45 8.67 -9.33
N ASN A 181 -14.16 8.62 -10.63
CA ASN A 181 -13.10 7.76 -11.13
C ASN A 181 -11.71 8.32 -10.79
N LEU A 182 -10.67 7.48 -10.90
CA LEU A 182 -9.28 7.85 -10.61
C LEU A 182 -8.75 8.99 -11.50
N LYS A 183 -9.26 9.14 -12.74
CA LYS A 183 -8.83 10.22 -13.67
C LYS A 183 -9.36 11.59 -13.24
N SER A 184 -10.48 11.62 -12.53
CA SER A 184 -11.12 12.80 -11.96
C SER A 184 -10.80 12.97 -10.48
N ALA A 185 -9.84 12.21 -9.94
CA ALA A 185 -9.45 12.29 -8.55
C ALA A 185 -8.92 13.69 -8.22
N SER A 186 -9.33 14.19 -7.06
CA SER A 186 -8.81 15.42 -6.47
C SER A 186 -7.56 15.13 -5.63
N TRP A 187 -6.82 16.16 -5.28
CA TRP A 187 -5.69 16.04 -4.36
C TRP A 187 -6.15 16.37 -2.94
N LYS A 188 -5.99 15.42 -2.02
CA LYS A 188 -6.25 15.62 -0.59
C LYS A 188 -4.92 15.66 0.16
N VAL A 189 -4.76 16.65 1.03
CA VAL A 189 -3.56 16.79 1.87
C VAL A 189 -3.67 15.82 3.04
N LEU A 190 -2.62 15.05 3.25
CA LEU A 190 -2.46 14.10 4.35
C LEU A 190 -1.32 14.57 5.24
N HIS A 191 -1.56 14.59 6.55
CA HIS A 191 -0.53 14.63 7.56
C HIS A 191 -0.04 13.20 7.82
N CYS A 192 1.26 12.97 7.66
CA CYS A 192 1.86 11.64 7.73
C CYS A 192 2.83 11.59 8.91
N THR A 193 2.50 10.79 9.92
CA THR A 193 3.33 10.59 11.11
C THR A 193 3.69 9.12 11.26
N GLY A 194 4.96 8.82 11.57
CA GLY A 194 5.38 7.42 11.63
C GLY A 194 6.85 7.21 11.91
N HIS A 195 7.31 5.97 11.72
CA HIS A 195 8.70 5.59 11.97
C HIS A 195 9.27 4.72 10.85
N LEU A 196 10.52 4.99 10.49
CA LEU A 196 11.31 4.14 9.62
C LEU A 196 11.90 2.97 10.42
N LYS A 197 11.71 1.74 9.94
CA LYS A 197 12.21 0.52 10.57
C LYS A 197 12.94 -0.35 9.56
N VAL A 198 14.08 -0.90 9.99
CA VAL A 198 14.92 -1.79 9.19
C VAL A 198 14.72 -3.22 9.69
N TYR A 199 14.39 -4.11 8.76
CA TYR A 199 14.10 -5.51 9.01
C TYR A 199 15.16 -6.37 8.36
N ASN A 200 16.04 -6.92 9.18
CA ASN A 200 17.05 -7.87 8.72
C ASN A 200 16.38 -9.23 8.45
N SER A 201 16.72 -9.87 7.33
CA SER A 201 16.28 -11.24 7.09
C SER A 201 16.81 -12.17 8.19
N CYS A 202 15.93 -13.07 8.65
CA CYS A 202 16.28 -14.15 9.55
C CYS A 202 17.31 -15.09 8.89
N ALA A 203 18.02 -15.88 9.71
CA ALA A 203 19.11 -16.76 9.30
C ALA A 203 18.76 -17.63 8.07
N PRO A 204 19.74 -17.94 7.20
CA PRO A 204 19.49 -18.58 5.91
C PRO A 204 18.80 -19.93 6.07
N HIS A 205 17.52 -20.01 5.72
CA HIS A 205 16.85 -21.28 5.47
C HIS A 205 17.13 -21.72 4.03
N GLY A 206 18.17 -22.54 3.85
CA GLY A 206 18.29 -23.49 2.72
C GLY A 206 19.27 -23.13 1.59
N LEU A 207 20.21 -24.06 1.36
CA LEU A 207 20.98 -24.48 0.16
C LEU A 207 21.65 -23.45 -0.78
N CYS A 208 21.13 -22.24 -0.94
CA CYS A 208 21.70 -21.19 -1.77
C CYS A 208 22.18 -20.08 -0.84
N GLY A 209 23.47 -19.76 -0.82
CA GLY A 209 24.08 -18.71 0.02
C GLY A 209 23.61 -17.27 -0.28
N PHE A 210 22.41 -17.10 -0.84
CA PHE A 210 21.78 -15.82 -1.07
C PHE A 210 21.37 -15.18 0.26
N LYS A 211 22.10 -14.15 0.66
CA LYS A 211 21.74 -13.29 1.78
C LYS A 211 20.79 -12.22 1.26
N GLU A 212 19.51 -12.37 1.57
CA GLU A 212 18.50 -11.39 1.20
C GLU A 212 18.81 -10.03 1.87
N PRO A 213 18.74 -8.91 1.14
CA PRO A 213 19.04 -7.60 1.69
C PRO A 213 18.04 -7.21 2.80
N PRO A 214 18.46 -6.35 3.75
CA PRO A 214 17.56 -5.80 4.75
C PRO A 214 16.41 -5.05 4.08
N LEU A 215 15.19 -5.28 4.54
CA LEU A 215 14.01 -4.56 4.09
C LEU A 215 13.82 -3.33 4.97
N THR A 216 13.85 -2.12 4.39
CA THR A 216 13.55 -0.89 5.12
C THR A 216 12.13 -0.44 4.78
N CYS A 217 11.31 -0.17 5.79
CA CYS A 217 9.94 0.27 5.63
C CYS A 217 9.62 1.46 6.54
N LEU A 218 8.84 2.40 6.01
CA LEU A 218 8.17 3.45 6.77
C LEU A 218 6.79 2.94 7.18
N LEU A 219 6.56 2.85 8.49
CA LEU A 219 5.24 2.57 9.06
C LEU A 219 4.67 3.91 9.48
N MET A 220 3.53 4.31 8.89
CA MET A 220 2.96 5.63 9.15
C MET A 220 1.44 5.63 9.21
N MET A 221 0.90 6.56 9.99
CA MET A 221 -0.49 6.97 10.03
C MET A 221 -0.66 8.21 9.16
N CYS A 222 -1.68 8.18 8.31
CA CYS A 222 -2.01 9.24 7.37
C CYS A 222 -3.38 9.81 7.70
N GLU A 223 -3.42 11.07 8.13
CA GLU A 223 -4.63 11.77 8.54
C GLU A 223 -4.98 12.87 7.53
N PRO A 224 -6.18 12.84 6.91
CA PRO A 224 -6.59 13.90 6.00
C PRO A 224 -6.90 15.19 6.76
N ILE A 225 -6.37 16.32 6.30
CA ILE A 225 -6.67 17.61 6.92
C ILE A 225 -8.11 18.02 6.56
N PRO A 226 -9.00 18.24 7.56
CA PRO A 226 -10.36 18.65 7.31
C PRO A 226 -10.41 20.08 6.74
N HIS A 227 -11.32 20.31 5.80
CA HIS A 227 -11.57 21.66 5.30
C HIS A 227 -12.39 22.44 6.33
N PRO A 228 -12.09 23.72 6.63
CA PRO A 228 -12.81 24.50 7.65
C PRO A 228 -14.32 24.64 7.38
N SER A 229 -14.76 24.56 6.11
CA SER A 229 -16.19 24.55 5.75
C SER A 229 -16.90 23.20 6.00
N ASN A 230 -16.14 22.14 6.27
CA ASN A 230 -16.61 20.77 6.44
C ASN A 230 -16.12 20.20 7.79
N ILE A 231 -16.10 21.03 8.83
CA ILE A 231 -15.77 20.56 10.18
C ILE A 231 -17.01 19.82 10.70
N ASP A 232 -16.95 18.49 10.68
CA ASP A 232 -18.02 17.63 11.18
C ASP A 232 -18.08 17.59 12.72
N THR A 233 -17.00 18.00 13.41
CA THR A 233 -16.88 18.01 14.87
C THR A 233 -17.16 19.38 15.49
N PRO A 234 -18.01 19.49 16.51
CA PRO A 234 -18.29 20.78 17.15
C PRO A 234 -17.04 21.31 17.85
N LEU A 235 -16.65 22.55 17.54
CA LEU A 235 -15.56 23.24 18.23
C LEU A 235 -15.98 23.58 19.67
N ASP A 236 -15.16 23.17 20.63
CA ASP A 236 -15.38 23.42 22.05
C ASP A 236 -15.10 24.91 22.42
N SER A 237 -15.27 25.27 23.70
CA SER A 237 -14.97 26.62 24.18
C SER A 237 -13.46 26.92 24.29
N LYS A 238 -12.60 25.92 24.04
CA LYS A 238 -11.14 26.08 24.05
C LYS A 238 -10.56 26.21 22.63
N THR A 239 -11.40 26.09 21.62
CA THR A 239 -11.03 26.19 20.21
C THR A 239 -11.77 27.36 19.58
N PHE A 240 -11.01 28.28 18.98
CA PHE A 240 -11.51 29.48 18.33
C PHE A 240 -11.09 29.49 16.85
N LEU A 241 -11.72 30.31 16.01
CA LEU A 241 -11.49 30.32 14.56
C LEU A 241 -11.08 31.72 14.09
N SER A 242 -9.88 31.80 13.51
CA SER A 242 -9.40 32.99 12.79
C SER A 242 -9.30 32.74 11.28
N ARG A 243 -9.43 33.82 10.50
CA ARG A 243 -9.15 33.83 9.06
C ARG A 243 -8.07 34.84 8.75
N HIS A 244 -7.15 34.46 7.89
CA HIS A 244 -6.00 35.27 7.52
C HIS A 244 -5.90 35.44 6.01
N SER A 245 -5.29 36.53 5.57
CA SER A 245 -4.77 36.64 4.20
C SER A 245 -3.54 35.73 4.02
N MET A 246 -3.10 35.54 2.77
CA MET A 246 -1.97 34.65 2.45
C MET A 246 -0.63 35.07 3.08
N ASP A 247 -0.50 36.32 3.53
CA ASP A 247 0.63 36.84 4.31
C ASP A 247 0.41 36.74 5.83
N MET A 248 -0.54 35.91 6.26
CA MET A 248 -0.89 35.60 7.65
C MET A 248 -1.46 36.78 8.46
N LYS A 249 -1.86 37.89 7.83
CA LYS A 249 -2.55 38.98 8.52
C LYS A 249 -4.00 38.63 8.82
N PHE A 250 -4.48 38.96 10.01
CA PHE A 250 -5.86 38.71 10.42
C PHE A 250 -6.86 39.47 9.55
N THR A 251 -7.93 38.77 9.18
CA THR A 251 -9.10 39.31 8.48
C THR A 251 -10.39 39.10 9.27
N TYR A 252 -10.42 38.07 10.11
CA TYR A 252 -11.52 37.73 11.00
C TYR A 252 -11.02 36.89 12.17
N CYS A 253 -11.66 37.01 13.32
CA CYS A 253 -11.55 36.14 14.48
C CYS A 253 -12.97 36.03 15.06
N ASP A 254 -13.36 34.86 15.57
CA ASP A 254 -14.60 34.74 16.32
C ASP A 254 -14.46 35.43 17.69
N ASP A 255 -15.61 35.79 18.27
CA ASP A 255 -15.70 36.56 19.51
C ASP A 255 -15.60 35.69 20.79
N ARG A 256 -15.12 34.45 20.67
CA ARG A 256 -15.01 33.49 21.79
C ARG A 256 -13.82 33.79 22.70
#